data_AF-A0A7C6BG16-F1
#
_entry.id   AF-A0A7C6BG16-F1
#
_cell.length_a   1.000
_cell.length_b   1.000
_cell.length_c   1.000
_cell.angle_alpha   90.00
_cell.angle_beta   90.00
_cell.angle_gamma   90.00
#
_symmetry.space_group_name_H-M   'P 1'
#
loop_
_entity.id
_entity.type
_entity.pdbx_description
1 polymer ?
#
loop_
_entity_poly.entity_id
_entity_poly.type
_entity_poly.pdbx_seq_one_letter_code
_entity_poly.pdbx_strand_id
1 'polypeptide(L)'
;MSAPVIKIEAPGIARLEGEAGSINSVDQIKELMREVKTAHQSVKVLLRREMIDEGKFDLRSGFVKELSQLFTQLDMRLAMVGEFNLLERVALKAYAQQTGLGKTVYITKTEQDALRWLRSV
;
A
#
# COMPACT_ATOMS: atom_id res chain seq x y z
N MET A 1 -19.13 -6.82 2.36
CA MET A 1 -17.80 -6.29 2.66
C MET A 1 -17.96 -4.82 2.96
N SER A 2 -17.52 -4.39 4.13
CA SER A 2 -17.57 -2.99 4.53
C SER A 2 -16.51 -2.18 3.78
N ALA A 3 -16.81 -0.91 3.46
CA ALA A 3 -15.83 -0.03 2.83
C ALA A 3 -14.64 0.23 3.77
N PRO A 4 -13.39 0.31 3.26
CA PRO A 4 -12.25 0.72 4.06
C PRO A 4 -12.45 2.12 4.65
N VAL A 5 -11.91 2.34 5.85
CA VAL A 5 -11.90 3.63 6.53
C VAL A 5 -10.48 4.15 6.69
N ILE A 6 -10.33 5.48 6.70
CA ILE A 6 -9.07 6.16 6.92
C ILE A 6 -8.97 6.57 8.40
N LYS A 7 -7.87 6.23 9.06
CA LYS A 7 -7.52 6.71 10.39
C LYS A 7 -6.16 7.42 10.35
N ILE A 8 -6.01 8.48 11.14
CA ILE A 8 -4.72 9.15 11.28
C ILE A 8 -3.90 8.43 12.34
N GLU A 9 -2.80 7.82 11.90
CA GLU A 9 -1.89 7.06 12.75
C GLU A 9 -0.90 8.00 13.46
N ALA A 10 -0.37 8.97 12.70
CA ALA A 10 0.61 9.95 13.15
C ALA A 10 0.60 11.15 12.18
N PRO A 11 1.24 12.28 12.50
CA PRO A 11 1.35 13.40 11.57
C PRO A 11 1.88 12.96 10.20
N GLY A 12 1.07 13.17 9.16
CA GLY A 12 1.39 12.81 7.78
C GLY A 12 1.29 11.32 7.44
N ILE A 13 0.93 10.45 8.40
CA ILE A 13 0.74 9.01 8.22
C ILE A 13 -0.73 8.64 8.43
N ALA A 14 -1.37 8.17 7.36
CA ALA A 14 -2.71 7.58 7.40
C ALA A 14 -2.63 6.05 7.44
N ARG A 15 -3.53 5.43 8.19
CA ARG A 15 -3.77 3.98 8.20
C ARG A 15 -5.10 3.71 7.52
N LEU A 16 -5.08 2.79 6.56
CA LEU A 16 -6.29 2.20 6.01
C LEU A 16 -6.70 1.00 6.87
N GLU A 17 -7.95 0.99 7.32
CA GLU A 17 -8.53 -0.14 8.05
C GLU A 17 -9.75 -0.68 7.32
N GLY A 18 -9.91 -1.99 7.33
CA GLY A 18 -11.05 -2.68 6.74
C GLY A 18 -10.96 -4.18 6.90
N GLU A 19 -12.00 -4.85 6.41
CA GLU A 19 -12.09 -6.31 6.35
C GLU A 19 -11.10 -6.88 5.32
N ALA A 20 -10.78 -8.17 5.45
CA ALA A 20 -9.99 -8.85 4.44
C ALA A 20 -10.71 -8.82 3.07
N GLY A 21 -9.96 -8.56 2.00
CA GLY A 21 -10.46 -8.37 0.64
C GLY A 21 -11.27 -7.09 0.40
N SER A 22 -11.45 -6.21 1.39
CA SER A 22 -12.25 -4.98 1.25
C SER A 22 -11.76 -4.02 0.15
N ILE A 23 -10.54 -4.22 -0.34
CA ILE A 23 -9.95 -3.57 -1.50
C ILE A 23 -9.87 -4.58 -2.66
N ASN A 24 -10.70 -4.34 -3.68
CA ASN A 24 -10.85 -5.26 -4.83
C ASN A 24 -10.37 -4.66 -6.17
N SER A 25 -9.94 -3.41 -6.19
CA SER A 25 -9.48 -2.72 -7.39
C SER A 25 -8.48 -1.61 -7.08
N VAL A 26 -7.65 -1.26 -8.07
CA VAL A 26 -6.74 -0.10 -7.96
C VAL A 26 -7.54 1.20 -7.92
N ASP A 27 -8.68 1.29 -8.61
CA ASP A 27 -9.51 2.50 -8.63
C ASP A 27 -10.07 2.85 -7.25
N GLN A 28 -10.45 1.84 -6.46
CA GLN A 28 -10.81 2.05 -5.06
C GLN A 28 -9.66 2.63 -4.25
N ILE A 29 -8.42 2.16 -4.48
CA ILE A 29 -7.23 2.72 -3.84
C ILE A 29 -7.01 4.16 -4.30
N LYS A 30 -7.17 4.47 -5.60
CA LYS A 30 -7.02 5.84 -6.12
C LYS A 30 -7.93 6.81 -5.39
N GLU A 31 -9.18 6.43 -5.17
CA GLU A 31 -10.15 7.29 -4.48
C GLU A 31 -9.77 7.49 -3.02
N LEU A 32 -9.41 6.41 -2.30
CA LEU A 32 -8.90 6.50 -0.93
C LEU A 32 -7.65 7.39 -0.84
N MET A 33 -6.73 7.33 -1.81
CA MET A 33 -5.51 8.15 -1.79
C MET A 33 -5.79 9.63 -2.05
N ARG A 34 -6.79 9.95 -2.88
CA ARG A 34 -7.24 11.34 -3.04
C ARG A 34 -7.74 11.88 -1.71
N GLU A 35 -8.60 11.15 -1.03
CA GLU A 35 -9.12 11.53 0.29
C GLU A 35 -8.00 11.70 1.33
N VAL A 36 -7.08 10.73 1.42
CA VAL A 36 -5.90 10.81 2.30
C VAL A 36 -5.08 12.08 2.03
N LYS A 37 -4.86 12.43 0.76
CA LYS A 37 -4.05 13.58 0.38
C LYS A 37 -4.78 14.91 0.60
N THR A 38 -6.07 15.01 0.27
CA THR A 38 -6.82 16.27 0.30
C THR A 38 -7.43 16.57 1.67
N ALA A 39 -8.09 15.59 2.29
CA ALA A 39 -8.80 15.78 3.55
C ALA A 39 -7.86 15.72 4.76
N HIS A 40 -6.79 14.92 4.67
CA HIS A 40 -5.93 14.63 5.81
C HIS A 40 -4.48 15.10 5.62
N GLN A 41 -4.16 15.74 4.50
CA GLN A 41 -2.82 16.25 4.16
C GLN A 41 -1.70 15.22 4.38
N SER A 42 -2.03 13.94 4.28
CA SER A 42 -1.13 12.84 4.56
C SER A 42 -0.53 12.31 3.27
N VAL A 43 0.78 12.07 3.28
CA VAL A 43 1.53 11.57 2.12
C VAL A 43 2.11 10.18 2.36
N LYS A 44 1.92 9.61 3.54
CA LYS A 44 2.40 8.30 3.95
C LYS A 44 1.21 7.44 4.34
N VAL A 45 1.16 6.20 3.86
CA VAL A 45 0.02 5.29 4.05
C VAL A 45 0.49 3.96 4.57
N LEU A 46 -0.21 3.46 5.59
CA LEU A 46 -0.08 2.12 6.13
C LEU A 46 -1.31 1.28 5.75
N LEU A 47 -1.08 0.11 5.16
CA LEU A 47 -2.13 -0.78 4.68
C LEU A 47 -1.84 -2.24 5.08
N ARG A 48 -2.86 -2.99 5.47
CA ARG A 48 -2.73 -4.45 5.67
C ARG A 48 -2.87 -5.19 4.33
N ARG A 49 -1.99 -6.15 4.06
CA ARG A 49 -2.01 -6.96 2.83
C ARG A 49 -3.34 -7.68 2.68
N GLU A 50 -3.89 -8.20 3.77
CA GLU A 50 -5.12 -8.99 3.81
C GLU A 50 -6.33 -8.19 3.33
N MET A 51 -6.29 -6.85 3.42
CA MET A 51 -7.36 -6.00 2.88
C MET A 51 -7.43 -6.05 1.35
N ILE A 52 -6.34 -6.39 0.67
CA ILE A 52 -6.33 -6.56 -0.78
C ILE A 52 -6.77 -7.98 -1.11
N ASP A 53 -7.77 -8.11 -1.98
CA ASP A 53 -8.22 -9.40 -2.48
C ASP A 53 -7.06 -10.22 -3.08
N GLU A 54 -6.92 -11.49 -2.68
CA GLU A 54 -5.81 -12.35 -3.10
C GLU A 54 -5.75 -12.56 -4.61
N GLY A 55 -6.88 -12.59 -5.31
CA GLY A 55 -6.95 -12.71 -6.77
C GLY A 55 -6.52 -11.44 -7.50
N LYS A 56 -6.38 -10.32 -6.79
CA LYS A 56 -5.92 -9.03 -7.33
C LYS A 56 -4.43 -8.81 -7.14
N PHE A 57 -3.83 -9.42 -6.12
CA PHE A 57 -2.40 -9.29 -5.84
C PHE A 57 -1.52 -10.22 -6.71
N ASP A 58 -1.79 -10.27 -8.02
CA ASP A 58 -0.94 -10.98 -8.97
C ASP A 58 -0.08 -9.96 -9.76
N LEU A 59 1.19 -10.26 -9.99
CA LEU A 59 2.00 -9.45 -10.91
C LEU A 59 1.56 -9.59 -12.37
N ARG A 60 0.96 -10.73 -12.75
CA ARG A 60 0.42 -10.91 -14.10
C ARG A 60 -0.75 -9.97 -14.37
N SER A 61 -1.50 -9.58 -13.34
CA SER A 61 -2.63 -8.65 -13.46
C SER A 61 -2.21 -7.19 -13.60
N GLY A 62 -0.92 -6.86 -13.38
CA GLY A 62 -0.43 -5.49 -13.40
C GLY A 62 -0.72 -4.68 -12.14
N PHE A 63 -1.41 -5.25 -11.15
CA PHE A 63 -1.87 -4.53 -9.95
C PHE A 63 -0.73 -3.84 -9.18
N VAL A 64 0.36 -4.54 -8.87
CA VAL A 64 1.51 -3.96 -8.16
C VAL A 64 2.16 -2.83 -8.97
N LYS A 65 2.19 -2.97 -10.30
CA LYS A 65 2.74 -1.94 -11.18
C LYS A 65 1.87 -0.70 -11.15
N GLU A 66 0.56 -0.85 -11.28
CA GLU A 66 -0.40 0.26 -11.21
C GLU A 66 -0.39 0.93 -9.83
N LEU A 67 -0.34 0.13 -8.76
CA LEU A 67 -0.23 0.61 -7.39
C LEU A 67 1.06 1.44 -7.23
N SER A 68 2.20 0.92 -7.67
CA SER A 68 3.46 1.66 -7.61
C SER A 68 3.40 2.97 -8.40
N GLN A 69 2.83 2.94 -9.60
CA GLN A 69 2.71 4.14 -10.44
C GLN A 69 1.83 5.18 -9.77
N LEU A 70 0.71 4.77 -9.17
CA LEU A 70 -0.18 5.64 -8.42
C LEU A 70 0.56 6.37 -7.29
N PHE A 71 1.26 5.63 -6.42
CA PHE A 71 1.96 6.25 -5.28
C PHE A 71 3.11 7.15 -5.73
N THR A 72 3.84 6.79 -6.80
CA THR A 72 4.86 7.66 -7.37
C THR A 72 4.25 8.94 -7.97
N GLN A 73 3.15 8.85 -8.73
CA GLN A 73 2.47 10.00 -9.34
C GLN A 73 1.88 10.93 -8.28
N LEU A 74 1.40 10.38 -7.17
CA LEU A 74 0.85 11.16 -6.06
C LEU A 74 1.93 11.71 -5.13
N ASP A 75 3.21 11.37 -5.33
CA ASP A 75 4.31 11.66 -4.40
C ASP A 75 3.99 11.20 -2.98
N MET A 76 3.50 9.96 -2.87
CA MET A 76 3.11 9.32 -1.62
C MET A 76 3.94 8.07 -1.36
N ARG A 77 4.06 7.68 -0.09
CA ARG A 77 4.73 6.45 0.34
C ARG A 77 3.72 5.45 0.89
N LEU A 78 3.89 4.19 0.53
CA LEU A 78 3.08 3.07 1.01
C LEU A 78 3.94 2.11 1.83
N ALA A 79 3.48 1.75 3.03
CA ALA A 79 3.94 0.57 3.71
C ALA A 79 2.79 -0.46 3.79
N MET A 80 3.06 -1.68 3.35
CA MET A 80 2.13 -2.79 3.42
C MET A 80 2.61 -3.81 4.45
N VAL A 81 1.73 -4.17 5.37
CA VAL A 81 1.99 -5.12 6.45
C VAL A 81 1.19 -6.37 6.23
N GLY A 82 1.82 -7.54 6.32
CA GLY A 82 1.13 -8.82 6.32
C GLY A 82 2.00 -9.96 5.86
N GLU A 83 1.39 -11.14 5.74
CA GLU A 83 2.05 -12.28 5.13
C GLU A 83 1.89 -12.27 3.62
N PHE A 84 3.01 -12.54 2.94
CA PHE A 84 3.07 -12.65 1.48
C PHE A 84 3.50 -14.07 1.15
N ASN A 85 2.88 -14.70 0.17
CA ASN A 85 3.32 -16.01 -0.27
C ASN A 85 4.67 -15.91 -1.03
N LEU A 86 5.27 -17.06 -1.34
CA LEU A 86 6.59 -17.10 -2.00
C LEU A 86 6.55 -16.42 -3.38
N LEU A 87 5.49 -16.64 -4.15
CA LEU A 87 5.33 -16.06 -5.48
C LEU A 87 5.26 -14.53 -5.38
N GLU A 88 4.40 -14.00 -4.53
CA GLU A 88 4.28 -12.55 -4.30
C GLU A 88 5.61 -11.93 -3.89
N ARG A 89 6.34 -12.55 -2.95
CA ARG A 89 7.65 -12.05 -2.50
C ARG A 89 8.67 -12.00 -3.64
N VAL A 90 8.76 -13.07 -4.44
CA VAL A 90 9.68 -13.12 -5.60
C VAL A 90 9.32 -12.05 -6.63
N ALA A 91 8.02 -11.93 -6.90
CA ALA A 91 7.48 -11.03 -7.90
C ALA A 91 7.73 -9.57 -7.48
N LEU A 92 7.36 -9.19 -6.25
CA LEU A 92 7.62 -7.88 -5.67
C LEU A 92 9.12 -7.53 -5.64
N LYS A 93 9.97 -8.50 -5.29
CA LYS A 93 11.43 -8.30 -5.29
C LYS A 93 11.97 -8.01 -6.70
N ALA A 94 11.54 -8.78 -7.69
CA ALA A 94 11.94 -8.58 -9.09
C ALA A 94 11.50 -7.20 -9.60
N TYR A 95 10.25 -6.82 -9.30
CA TYR A 95 9.73 -5.51 -9.68
C TYR A 95 10.49 -4.37 -8.99
N ALA A 96 10.78 -4.50 -7.70
CA ALA A 96 11.49 -3.49 -6.94
C ALA A 96 12.90 -3.21 -7.46
N GLN A 97 13.60 -4.25 -7.93
CA GLN A 97 14.91 -4.11 -8.55
C GLN A 97 14.85 -3.37 -9.89
N GLN A 98 13.76 -3.52 -10.65
CA GLN A 98 13.59 -2.88 -11.96
C GLN A 98 13.18 -1.41 -11.87
N THR A 99 12.36 -1.04 -10.88
CA THR A 99 11.69 0.28 -10.85
C THR A 99 12.18 1.22 -9.76
N GLY A 100 13.04 0.75 -8.86
CA GLY A 100 13.41 1.52 -7.67
C GLY A 100 12.29 1.62 -6.63
N LEU A 101 11.28 0.73 -6.71
CA LEU A 101 10.09 0.66 -5.86
C LEU A 101 10.38 0.88 -4.37
N GLY A 102 11.50 0.36 -3.85
CA GLY A 102 11.81 0.37 -2.42
C GLY A 102 11.88 1.75 -1.76
N LYS A 103 11.87 2.83 -2.56
CA LYS A 103 11.76 4.21 -2.07
C LYS A 103 10.31 4.67 -1.84
N THR A 104 9.37 4.09 -2.57
CA THR A 104 7.96 4.49 -2.61
C THR A 104 7.03 3.47 -1.95
N VAL A 105 7.29 2.18 -2.12
CA VAL A 105 6.53 1.09 -1.51
C VAL A 105 7.45 0.20 -0.69
N TYR A 106 7.05 -0.07 0.55
CA TYR A 106 7.71 -0.97 1.47
C TYR A 106 6.78 -2.06 1.93
N ILE A 107 7.29 -3.27 2.03
CA ILE A 107 6.52 -4.46 2.37
C ILE A 107 7.23 -5.18 3.50
N THR A 108 6.51 -5.49 4.56
CA THR A 108 7.05 -6.14 5.75
C THR A 108 6.00 -6.98 6.45
N LYS A 109 6.46 -7.85 7.35
CA LYS A 109 5.59 -8.67 8.21
C LYS A 109 5.11 -7.94 9.46
N THR A 110 5.78 -6.85 9.85
CA THR A 110 5.53 -6.19 11.13
C THR A 110 5.09 -4.75 10.93
N GLU A 111 4.10 -4.31 11.72
CA GLU A 111 3.71 -2.90 11.73
C GLU A 111 4.85 -1.99 12.19
N GLN A 112 5.68 -2.48 13.13
CA GLN A 112 6.79 -1.71 13.68
C GLN A 112 7.81 -1.33 12.59
N ASP A 113 8.17 -2.26 11.70
CA ASP A 113 9.11 -1.97 10.61
C ASP A 113 8.48 -1.05 9.56
N ALA A 114 7.19 -1.23 9.28
CA ALA A 114 6.44 -0.39 8.35
C ALA A 114 6.43 1.08 8.82
N LEU A 115 6.07 1.30 10.09
CA LEU A 115 6.06 2.63 10.68
C LEU A 115 7.46 3.23 10.76
N ARG A 116 8.49 2.43 11.08
CA ARG A 116 9.88 2.89 11.07
C ARG A 116 10.29 3.38 9.68
N TRP A 117 9.95 2.63 8.63
CA TRP A 117 10.27 3.00 7.25
C TRP A 117 9.49 4.24 6.78
N LEU A 118 8.21 4.39 7.17
CA LEU A 118 7.44 5.61 6.85
C LEU A 118 8.02 6.84 7.55
N ARG A 119 8.64 6.68 8.73
CA ARG A 119 9.28 7.77 9.49
C ARG A 119 10.72 8.06 9.07
N SER A 120 11.37 7.21 8.29
CA SER A 120 12.81 7.33 7.99
C SER A 120 13.16 8.41 6.96
N VAL A 121 12.25 9.34 6.71
CA VAL A 121 12.31 10.42 5.70
C VAL A 121 11.53 11.62 6.19
#